data_AF-A0A351GFN8-F1
#
_entry.id   AF-A0A351GFN8-F1
#
_cell.length_a   1.000
_cell.length_b   1.000
_cell.length_c   1.000
_cell.angle_alpha   90.00
_cell.angle_beta   90.00
_cell.angle_gamma   90.00
#
_symmetry.space_group_name_H-M   'P 1'
#
loop_
_entity.id
_entity.type
_entity.pdbx_description
1 polymer ?
#
loop_
_entity_poly.entity_id
_entity_poly.type
_entity_poly.pdbx_seq_one_letter_code
_entity_poly.pdbx_strand_id
1 'polypeptide(L)'
;MNSADQFKTEITEGYAFKGDSILLGGAMLNGESIPGAQIKAPLKTFNRHGLIAGATGTGKTKTLQNLAERLSEKGVPVLLMDIKGDLSGLTQAGGGHPKIDERHSKIGSPWASQAYPCELLTISDQEGTRMRATISEFGPVLLSKILELNDLQSGIVSIIFKYCDDKGLPLLDIKDFRKVLQYISNDGKEEIEEHYGRVSPSSIGAIMRALITIEEQGADVFFGETSFDVDDLTRIDENGMGYINILRLDDIQSKPKLFSTFMLCLLAEIYSTFPEQGDSGRPELVIFIDEAHLIFEEASKALLSQIETIVKLIRSKGVGIFFVTQNPADVPEDVLSQLGMKVQHALRAFTAKDRKAIKLTAENYPLTDHYDVDELLTSLGIGEAIVTVLNEKGIPTPLAHTLLTAPSSRMDIISET
;
A
#
# COMPACT_ATOMS: atom_id res chain seq x y z
N MET A 1 28.17 32.62 5.00
CA MET A 1 26.89 32.20 5.59
C MET A 1 27.20 31.30 6.77
N ASN A 2 26.48 31.44 7.89
CA ASN A 2 26.61 30.47 8.98
C ASN A 2 26.06 29.11 8.51
N SER A 3 26.46 27.99 9.12
CA SER A 3 26.03 26.63 8.78
C SER A 3 24.49 26.51 8.70
N ALA A 4 23.76 27.17 9.59
CA ALA A 4 22.29 27.20 9.57
C ALA A 4 21.69 27.92 8.34
N ASP A 5 22.33 29.00 7.84
CA ASP A 5 21.85 29.71 6.64
C ASP A 5 22.10 28.88 5.38
N GLN A 6 23.24 28.17 5.33
CA GLN A 6 23.56 27.26 4.23
C GLN A 6 22.56 26.10 4.19
N PHE A 7 22.33 25.45 5.34
CA PHE A 7 21.31 24.42 5.48
C PHE A 7 19.92 24.91 5.04
N LYS A 8 19.49 26.08 5.54
CA LYS A 8 18.19 26.65 5.17
C LYS A 8 18.08 26.89 3.67
N THR A 9 19.14 27.41 3.04
CA THR A 9 19.17 27.66 1.60
C THR A 9 19.06 26.35 0.82
N GLU A 10 19.88 25.36 1.17
CA GLU A 10 19.89 24.03 0.53
C GLU A 10 18.52 23.34 0.64
N ILE A 11 17.92 23.31 1.83
CA ILE A 11 16.59 22.73 2.03
C ILE A 11 15.53 23.52 1.24
N THR A 12 15.52 24.85 1.34
CA THR A 12 14.49 25.66 0.67
C THR A 12 14.55 25.49 -0.85
N GLU A 13 15.75 25.45 -1.43
CA GLU A 13 15.95 25.22 -2.86
C GLU A 13 15.65 23.77 -3.26
N GLY A 14 16.08 22.79 -2.45
CA GLY A 14 15.86 21.37 -2.70
C GLY A 14 14.39 20.94 -2.65
N TYR A 15 13.59 21.63 -1.83
CA TYR A 15 12.15 21.41 -1.68
C TYR A 15 11.28 22.49 -2.36
N ALA A 16 11.87 23.30 -3.24
CA ALA A 16 11.13 24.24 -4.09
C ALA A 16 10.55 23.52 -5.31
N PHE A 17 9.22 23.48 -5.40
CA PHE A 17 8.50 22.84 -6.51
C PHE A 17 7.60 23.85 -7.22
N LYS A 18 7.37 23.66 -8.52
CA LYS A 18 6.54 24.59 -9.31
C LYS A 18 5.04 24.29 -9.22
N GLY A 19 4.68 23.02 -9.09
CA GLY A 19 3.30 22.56 -9.02
C GLY A 19 2.75 22.41 -7.60
N ASP A 20 1.55 21.83 -7.51
CA ASP A 20 0.95 21.45 -6.23
C ASP A 20 1.87 20.53 -5.42
N SER A 21 1.87 20.74 -4.11
CA SER A 21 2.65 19.94 -3.17
C SER A 21 1.91 19.77 -1.85
N ILE A 22 2.27 18.70 -1.14
CA ILE A 22 1.82 18.40 0.22
C ILE A 22 2.92 18.83 1.19
N LEU A 23 2.56 19.58 2.23
CA LEU A 23 3.46 19.93 3.32
C LEU A 23 3.64 18.73 4.26
N LEU A 24 4.86 18.20 4.35
CA LEU A 24 5.19 17.09 5.24
C LEU A 24 5.56 17.60 6.63
N GLY A 25 6.29 18.70 6.72
CA GLY A 25 6.81 19.21 8.00
C GLY A 25 7.77 20.39 7.86
N GLY A 26 8.46 20.69 8.95
CA GLY A 26 9.54 21.68 9.00
C GLY A 26 10.89 21.00 9.19
N ALA A 27 11.91 21.47 8.48
CA ALA A 27 13.27 20.94 8.59
C ALA A 27 13.86 21.25 9.97
N MET A 28 14.65 20.33 10.49
CA MET A 28 15.33 20.43 11.77
C MET A 28 16.84 20.38 11.58
N LEU A 29 17.54 21.18 12.36
CA LEU A 29 19.00 21.18 12.45
C LEU A 29 19.38 21.35 13.92
N ASN A 30 20.28 20.49 14.42
CA ASN A 30 20.74 20.51 15.81
C ASN A 30 19.60 20.46 16.85
N GLY A 31 18.52 19.73 16.55
CA GLY A 31 17.37 19.55 17.45
C GLY A 31 16.33 20.68 17.43
N GLU A 32 16.53 21.72 16.61
CA GLU A 32 15.58 22.83 16.46
C GLU A 32 14.99 22.90 15.05
N SER A 33 13.71 23.24 14.95
CA SER A 33 13.08 23.48 13.65
C SER A 33 13.53 24.83 13.09
N ILE A 34 13.95 24.85 11.83
CA ILE A 34 14.46 26.03 11.16
C ILE A 34 13.29 26.80 10.50
N PRO A 35 12.96 28.02 10.97
CA PRO A 35 11.81 28.75 10.44
C PRO A 35 11.91 29.02 8.94
N GLY A 36 10.85 28.68 8.22
CA GLY A 36 10.74 28.85 6.76
C GLY A 36 11.41 27.75 5.93
N ALA A 37 12.09 26.78 6.54
CA ALA A 37 12.60 25.60 5.85
C ALA A 37 11.54 24.48 5.83
N GLN A 38 10.53 24.62 4.99
CA GLN A 38 9.44 23.64 4.89
C GLN A 38 9.84 22.44 4.02
N ILE A 39 9.48 21.25 4.49
CA ILE A 39 9.64 19.99 3.76
C ILE A 39 8.33 19.65 3.08
N LYS A 40 8.36 19.57 1.75
CA LYS A 40 7.18 19.36 0.90
C LYS A 40 7.37 18.15 0.00
N ALA A 41 6.29 17.62 -0.55
CA ALA A 41 6.31 16.60 -1.59
C ALA A 41 5.47 17.05 -2.79
N PRO A 42 6.00 17.07 -4.03
CA PRO A 42 5.21 17.41 -5.20
C PRO A 42 4.08 16.39 -5.38
N LEU A 43 2.83 16.85 -5.53
CA LEU A 43 1.65 15.98 -5.64
C LEU A 43 1.81 14.96 -6.78
N LYS A 44 2.35 15.40 -7.92
CA LYS A 44 2.62 14.54 -9.09
C LYS A 44 3.62 13.41 -8.88
N THR A 45 4.32 13.37 -7.74
CA THR A 45 5.30 12.31 -7.44
C THR A 45 4.74 11.20 -6.57
N PHE A 46 3.50 11.34 -6.08
CA PHE A 46 2.87 10.30 -5.26
C PHE A 46 2.57 9.01 -6.04
N ASN A 47 2.48 9.04 -7.38
CA ASN A 47 2.45 7.83 -8.21
C ASN A 47 3.82 7.14 -8.38
N ARG A 48 4.89 7.68 -7.78
CA ARG A 48 6.25 7.08 -7.79
C ARG A 48 6.54 6.26 -6.55
N HIS A 49 5.48 5.80 -5.87
CA HIS A 49 5.53 4.93 -4.70
C HIS A 49 6.28 5.55 -3.51
N GLY A 50 6.19 4.90 -2.36
CA GLY A 50 6.93 5.35 -1.19
C GLY A 50 7.08 4.32 -0.09
N LEU A 51 7.93 4.65 0.87
CA LEU A 51 8.20 3.89 2.08
C LEU A 51 7.93 4.76 3.30
N ILE A 52 7.20 4.22 4.27
CA ILE A 52 7.10 4.77 5.63
C ILE A 52 7.60 3.71 6.60
N ALA A 53 8.77 3.92 7.18
CA ALA A 53 9.42 2.91 8.02
C ALA A 53 9.81 3.42 9.41
N GLY A 54 10.03 2.51 10.36
CA GLY A 54 10.48 2.83 11.73
C GLY A 54 9.87 1.93 12.80
N ALA A 55 10.41 1.94 14.01
CA ALA A 55 9.97 1.06 15.09
C ALA A 55 8.50 1.31 15.52
N THR A 56 7.93 0.41 16.31
CA THR A 56 6.58 0.59 16.87
C THR A 56 6.49 1.85 17.74
N GLY A 57 5.40 2.59 17.60
CA GLY A 57 5.12 3.80 18.40
C GLY A 57 5.89 5.06 18.02
N THR A 58 6.65 5.06 16.92
CA THR A 58 7.48 6.22 16.52
C THR A 58 6.72 7.29 15.72
N GLY A 59 5.60 6.93 15.10
CA GLY A 59 4.74 7.86 14.36
C GLY A 59 4.33 7.41 12.94
N LYS A 60 4.67 6.19 12.52
CA LYS A 60 4.33 5.65 11.19
C LYS A 60 2.85 5.81 10.83
N THR A 61 1.95 5.25 11.64
CA THR A 61 0.49 5.33 11.40
C THR A 61 0.02 6.78 11.31
N LYS A 62 0.57 7.69 12.12
CA LYS A 62 0.21 9.12 12.07
C LYS A 62 0.75 9.84 10.84
N THR A 63 1.85 9.35 10.27
CA THR A 63 2.36 9.84 8.99
C THR A 63 1.49 9.34 7.84
N LEU A 64 1.14 8.06 7.83
CA LEU A 64 0.18 7.49 6.88
C LEU A 64 -1.15 8.26 6.93
N GLN A 65 -1.70 8.45 8.13
CA GLN A 65 -2.95 9.18 8.35
C GLN A 65 -2.86 10.59 7.78
N ASN A 66 -1.82 11.35 8.14
CA ASN A 66 -1.62 12.70 7.63
C ASN A 66 -1.47 12.75 6.10
N LEU A 67 -0.70 11.85 5.49
CA LEU A 67 -0.58 11.80 4.04
C LEU A 67 -1.91 11.50 3.36
N ALA A 68 -2.69 10.56 3.90
CA ALA A 68 -4.02 10.22 3.37
C ALA A 68 -4.97 11.42 3.41
N GLU A 69 -4.99 12.14 4.54
CA GLU A 69 -5.74 13.39 4.70
C GLU A 69 -5.34 14.45 3.65
N ARG A 70 -4.05 14.73 3.52
CA ARG A 70 -3.55 15.75 2.58
C ARG A 70 -3.78 15.37 1.12
N LEU A 71 -3.76 14.08 0.79
CA LEU A 71 -4.12 13.59 -0.53
C LEU A 71 -5.62 13.79 -0.79
N SER A 72 -6.47 13.43 0.18
CA SER A 72 -7.91 13.68 0.13
C SER A 72 -8.23 15.16 -0.08
N GLU A 73 -7.60 16.09 0.68
CA GLU A 73 -7.73 17.55 0.50
C GLU A 73 -7.37 18.02 -0.93
N LYS A 74 -6.47 17.31 -1.60
CA LYS A 74 -6.03 17.59 -2.99
C LYS A 74 -6.87 16.85 -4.04
N GLY A 75 -7.99 16.27 -3.62
CA GLY A 75 -8.90 15.53 -4.47
C GLY A 75 -8.30 14.23 -5.01
N VAL A 76 -7.30 13.66 -4.30
CA VAL A 76 -6.70 12.36 -4.63
C VAL A 76 -7.33 11.30 -3.72
N PRO A 77 -8.09 10.36 -4.28
CA PRO A 77 -8.60 9.20 -3.54
C PRO A 77 -7.48 8.33 -2.99
N VAL A 78 -7.74 7.71 -1.84
CA VAL A 78 -6.77 6.90 -1.11
C VAL A 78 -7.39 5.56 -0.73
N LEU A 79 -6.63 4.48 -0.83
CA LEU A 79 -6.96 3.19 -0.23
C LEU A 79 -5.98 2.90 0.91
N LEU A 80 -6.50 2.70 2.10
CA LEU A 80 -5.74 2.35 3.31
C LEU A 80 -6.03 0.89 3.66
N MET A 81 -5.00 0.05 3.65
CA MET A 81 -5.09 -1.32 4.15
C MET A 81 -4.79 -1.30 5.65
N ASP A 82 -5.85 -1.18 6.43
CA ASP A 82 -5.80 -1.02 7.87
C ASP A 82 -5.69 -2.39 8.55
N ILE A 83 -4.45 -2.84 8.67
CA ILE A 83 -4.12 -4.10 9.33
C ILE A 83 -4.33 -3.99 10.83
N LYS A 84 -4.11 -2.82 11.44
CA LYS A 84 -4.22 -2.65 12.91
C LYS A 84 -5.63 -2.33 13.39
N GLY A 85 -6.52 -1.88 12.50
CA GLY A 85 -7.87 -1.42 12.82
C GLY A 85 -7.88 -0.06 13.52
N ASP A 86 -6.85 0.77 13.33
CA ASP A 86 -6.65 2.02 14.08
C ASP A 86 -6.89 3.31 13.26
N LEU A 87 -7.44 3.20 12.04
CA LEU A 87 -7.62 4.32 11.11
C LEU A 87 -9.06 4.84 10.99
N SER A 88 -10.04 4.22 11.65
CA SER A 88 -11.45 4.66 11.62
C SER A 88 -11.66 6.12 12.09
N GLY A 89 -10.74 6.65 12.90
CA GLY A 89 -10.74 8.04 13.37
C GLY A 89 -10.71 9.10 12.28
N LEU A 90 -10.29 8.76 11.05
CA LEU A 90 -10.31 9.67 9.88
C LEU A 90 -11.69 10.25 9.59
N THR A 91 -12.76 9.53 9.95
CA THR A 91 -14.17 9.96 9.81
C THR A 91 -14.56 11.09 10.75
N GLN A 92 -13.74 11.42 11.76
CA GLN A 92 -14.06 12.38 12.81
C GLN A 92 -13.01 13.48 12.87
N ALA A 93 -13.47 14.69 13.21
CA ALA A 93 -12.59 15.83 13.39
C ALA A 93 -11.65 15.61 14.59
N GLY A 94 -10.38 16.00 14.44
CA GLY A 94 -9.37 15.81 15.47
C GLY A 94 -9.60 16.62 16.73
N GLY A 95 -9.28 16.05 17.89
CA GLY A 95 -9.20 16.82 19.13
C GLY A 95 -7.98 17.74 19.11
N GLY A 96 -8.16 19.03 19.36
CA GLY A 96 -7.04 19.96 19.54
C GLY A 96 -6.17 19.58 20.75
N HIS A 97 -4.88 19.90 20.71
CA HIS A 97 -3.97 19.65 21.82
C HIS A 97 -2.80 20.66 21.82
N PRO A 98 -2.34 21.20 22.98
CA PRO A 98 -1.29 22.23 23.01
C PRO A 98 0.02 21.85 22.29
N LYS A 99 0.41 20.57 22.34
CA LYS A 99 1.57 20.05 21.60
C LYS A 99 1.42 20.12 20.07
N ILE A 100 0.18 20.05 19.56
CA ILE A 100 -0.09 20.21 18.12
C ILE A 100 0.14 21.68 17.75
N ASP A 101 -0.40 22.61 18.54
CA ASP A 101 -0.23 24.05 18.31
C ASP A 101 1.25 24.46 18.35
N GLU A 102 2.00 23.98 19.35
CA GLU A 102 3.45 24.25 19.47
C GLU A 102 4.22 23.73 18.24
N ARG A 103 3.92 22.49 17.82
CA ARG A 103 4.55 21.86 16.65
C ARG A 103 4.26 22.64 15.37
N HIS A 104 2.99 22.99 15.14
CA HIS A 104 2.57 23.72 13.96
C HIS A 104 3.10 25.16 13.93
N SER A 105 3.26 25.79 15.10
CA SER A 105 3.96 27.07 15.23
C SER A 105 5.45 26.96 14.83
N LYS A 106 6.14 25.87 15.19
CA LYS A 106 7.54 25.64 14.78
C LYS A 106 7.67 25.40 13.28
N ILE A 107 6.73 24.66 12.68
CA ILE A 107 6.69 24.36 11.24
C ILE A 107 6.31 25.62 10.42
N GLY A 108 5.55 26.53 11.02
CA GLY A 108 5.02 27.72 10.33
C GLY A 108 3.82 27.39 9.44
N SER A 109 2.94 26.48 9.88
CA SER A 109 1.68 26.14 9.21
C SER A 109 0.56 26.00 10.23
N PRO A 110 -0.58 26.69 10.08
CA PRO A 110 -1.70 26.53 11.00
C PRO A 110 -2.21 25.08 10.99
N TRP A 111 -2.71 24.63 12.14
CA TRP A 111 -3.45 23.37 12.26
C TRP A 111 -4.95 23.68 12.33
N ALA A 112 -5.75 22.85 11.68
CA ALA A 112 -7.20 22.90 11.75
C ALA A 112 -7.74 21.48 11.96
N SER A 113 -8.75 21.36 12.80
CA SER A 113 -9.47 20.12 13.03
C SER A 113 -10.45 19.87 11.88
N GLN A 114 -10.43 18.66 11.31
CA GLN A 114 -11.23 18.31 10.14
C GLN A 114 -11.51 16.80 10.07
N ALA A 115 -12.71 16.43 9.63
CA ALA A 115 -13.09 15.08 9.26
C ALA A 115 -12.96 14.89 7.74
N TYR A 116 -12.80 13.64 7.29
CA TYR A 116 -12.62 13.30 5.88
C TYR A 116 -13.70 12.35 5.37
N PRO A 117 -14.02 12.40 4.06
CA PRO A 117 -14.93 11.43 3.46
C PRO A 117 -14.26 10.06 3.46
N CYS A 118 -14.84 9.11 4.20
CA CYS A 118 -14.31 7.75 4.29
C CYS A 118 -15.36 6.72 3.92
N GLU A 119 -14.90 5.60 3.36
CA GLU A 119 -15.68 4.38 3.14
C GLU A 119 -15.01 3.25 3.91
N LEU A 120 -15.76 2.47 4.68
CA LEU A 120 -15.22 1.29 5.36
C LEU A 120 -15.45 0.07 4.47
N LEU A 121 -14.37 -0.61 4.10
CA LEU A 121 -14.36 -1.79 3.24
C LEU A 121 -13.94 -3.03 4.03
N THR A 122 -14.35 -4.21 3.56
CA THR A 122 -13.94 -5.49 4.15
C THR A 122 -13.88 -6.60 3.10
N ILE A 123 -12.98 -7.56 3.29
CA ILE A 123 -12.90 -8.82 2.52
C ILE A 123 -13.29 -10.04 3.37
N SER A 124 -13.77 -9.80 4.59
CA SER A 124 -14.13 -10.81 5.58
C SER A 124 -15.56 -10.59 6.08
N ASP A 125 -15.91 -11.21 7.22
CA ASP A 125 -17.21 -11.04 7.87
C ASP A 125 -17.27 -9.79 8.77
N GLN A 126 -16.25 -8.93 8.74
CA GLN A 126 -16.25 -7.67 9.47
C GLN A 126 -17.29 -6.68 8.94
N GLU A 127 -17.57 -5.63 9.72
CA GLU A 127 -18.43 -4.55 9.28
C GLU A 127 -17.73 -3.67 8.24
N GLY A 128 -18.41 -3.46 7.11
CA GLY A 128 -17.95 -2.64 6.00
C GLY A 128 -18.65 -3.05 4.71
N THR A 129 -18.51 -2.23 3.67
CA THR A 129 -18.91 -2.60 2.32
C THR A 129 -18.00 -3.73 1.84
N ARG A 130 -18.62 -4.86 1.46
CA ARG A 130 -17.88 -6.07 1.08
C ARG A 130 -17.21 -5.90 -0.28
N MET A 131 -15.91 -6.17 -0.32
CA MET A 131 -15.16 -6.36 -1.55
C MET A 131 -15.10 -7.85 -1.87
N ARG A 132 -15.60 -8.21 -3.06
CA ARG A 132 -15.55 -9.56 -3.59
C ARG A 132 -14.96 -9.54 -4.99
N ALA A 133 -14.55 -10.70 -5.46
CA ALA A 133 -14.17 -10.90 -6.85
C ALA A 133 -14.62 -12.29 -7.30
N THR A 134 -14.86 -12.48 -8.58
CA THR A 134 -15.20 -13.80 -9.12
C THR A 134 -13.95 -14.61 -9.46
N ILE A 135 -14.06 -15.94 -9.50
CA ILE A 135 -12.96 -16.79 -9.99
C ILE A 135 -12.63 -16.45 -11.47
N SER A 136 -13.64 -16.10 -12.26
CA SER A 136 -13.48 -15.66 -13.64
C SER A 136 -12.56 -14.44 -13.79
N GLU A 137 -12.70 -13.42 -12.93
CA GLU A 137 -11.86 -12.20 -12.95
C GLU A 137 -10.38 -12.48 -12.70
N PHE A 138 -10.06 -13.50 -11.90
CA PHE A 138 -8.66 -13.90 -11.71
C PHE A 138 -8.07 -14.49 -12.98
N GLY A 139 -8.88 -15.18 -13.78
CA GLY A 139 -8.38 -15.94 -14.91
C GLY A 139 -7.48 -17.11 -14.48
N PRO A 140 -7.04 -17.92 -15.45
CA PRO A 140 -6.32 -19.15 -15.15
C PRO A 140 -4.90 -18.91 -14.61
N VAL A 141 -4.24 -17.85 -15.07
CA VAL A 141 -2.84 -17.56 -14.73
C VAL A 141 -2.72 -17.10 -13.29
N LEU A 142 -3.53 -16.11 -12.89
CA LEU A 142 -3.45 -15.55 -11.54
C LEU A 142 -3.89 -16.59 -10.51
N LEU A 143 -5.02 -17.27 -10.77
CA LEU A 143 -5.51 -18.34 -9.90
C LEU A 143 -4.47 -19.43 -9.69
N SER A 144 -3.74 -19.82 -10.74
CA SER A 144 -2.67 -20.82 -10.63
C SER A 144 -1.52 -20.37 -9.74
N LYS A 145 -1.14 -19.09 -9.80
CA LYS A 145 -0.09 -18.53 -8.94
C LYS A 145 -0.50 -18.50 -7.47
N ILE A 146 -1.75 -18.13 -7.20
CA ILE A 146 -2.34 -18.09 -5.85
C ILE A 146 -2.42 -19.49 -5.23
N LEU A 147 -2.84 -20.47 -6.04
CA LEU A 147 -2.92 -21.86 -5.63
C LEU A 147 -1.55 -22.57 -5.64
N GLU A 148 -0.47 -21.85 -5.95
CA GLU A 148 0.91 -22.36 -6.03
C GLU A 148 1.04 -23.61 -6.92
N LEU A 149 0.33 -23.59 -8.04
CA LEU A 149 0.28 -24.71 -8.97
C LEU A 149 1.56 -24.81 -9.80
N ASN A 150 1.96 -26.04 -10.11
CA ASN A 150 3.03 -26.28 -11.09
C ASN A 150 2.54 -26.09 -12.53
N ASP A 151 3.44 -26.12 -13.51
CA ASP A 151 3.11 -25.88 -14.93
C ASP A 151 2.02 -26.82 -15.47
N LEU A 152 2.05 -28.09 -15.08
CA LEU A 152 1.05 -29.07 -15.50
C LEU A 152 -0.33 -28.73 -14.94
N GLN A 153 -0.41 -28.43 -13.65
CA GLN A 153 -1.65 -28.05 -12.97
C GLN A 153 -2.17 -26.70 -13.52
N SER A 154 -1.29 -25.75 -13.79
CA SER A 154 -1.64 -24.45 -14.39
C SER A 154 -2.20 -24.61 -15.80
N GLY A 155 -1.65 -25.54 -16.60
CA GLY A 155 -2.21 -25.92 -17.89
C GLY A 155 -3.62 -26.50 -17.77
N ILE A 156 -3.88 -27.31 -16.73
CA ILE A 156 -5.22 -27.85 -16.46
C ILE A 156 -6.20 -26.74 -16.07
N VAL A 157 -5.79 -25.79 -15.22
CA VAL A 157 -6.62 -24.62 -14.90
C VAL A 157 -6.94 -23.83 -16.17
N SER A 158 -5.97 -23.65 -17.07
CA SER A 158 -6.20 -22.97 -18.36
C SER A 158 -7.24 -23.69 -19.23
N ILE A 159 -7.20 -25.03 -19.27
CA ILE A 159 -8.21 -25.85 -19.96
C ILE A 159 -9.59 -25.65 -19.33
N ILE A 160 -9.67 -25.62 -17.99
CA ILE A 160 -10.94 -25.43 -17.27
C ILE A 160 -11.59 -24.10 -17.62
N PHE A 161 -10.81 -23.01 -17.57
CA PHE A 161 -11.31 -21.69 -17.93
C PHE A 161 -11.79 -21.66 -19.38
N LYS A 162 -10.99 -22.22 -20.31
CA LYS A 162 -11.37 -22.28 -21.72
C LYS A 162 -12.65 -23.09 -21.95
N TYR A 163 -12.82 -24.23 -21.29
CA TYR A 163 -14.04 -25.02 -21.34
C TYR A 163 -15.25 -24.23 -20.83
N CYS A 164 -15.09 -23.53 -19.71
CA CYS A 164 -16.14 -22.71 -19.12
C CYS A 164 -16.55 -21.57 -20.05
N ASP A 165 -15.59 -20.87 -20.66
CA ASP A 165 -15.83 -19.81 -21.64
C ASP A 165 -16.58 -20.35 -22.87
N ASP A 166 -16.16 -21.48 -23.43
CA ASP A 166 -16.78 -22.09 -24.61
C ASP A 166 -18.23 -22.55 -24.35
N LYS A 167 -18.56 -22.87 -23.10
CA LYS A 167 -19.90 -23.30 -22.67
C LYS A 167 -20.74 -22.18 -22.06
N GLY A 168 -20.19 -20.97 -21.89
CA GLY A 168 -20.87 -19.87 -21.20
C GLY A 168 -21.17 -20.19 -19.73
N LEU A 169 -20.25 -20.87 -19.04
CA LEU A 169 -20.35 -21.23 -17.63
C LEU A 169 -19.49 -20.26 -16.79
N PRO A 170 -20.05 -19.18 -16.25
CA PRO A 170 -19.28 -18.26 -15.41
C PRO A 170 -18.78 -18.98 -14.15
N LEU A 171 -17.53 -18.71 -13.76
CA LEU A 171 -16.93 -19.22 -12.54
C LEU A 171 -17.01 -18.12 -11.49
N LEU A 172 -18.07 -18.13 -10.68
CA LEU A 172 -18.31 -17.05 -9.73
C LEU A 172 -17.53 -17.28 -8.44
N ASP A 173 -17.65 -18.47 -7.86
CA ASP A 173 -17.07 -18.79 -6.56
C ASP A 173 -16.23 -20.09 -6.55
N ILE A 174 -15.68 -20.42 -5.38
CA ILE A 174 -14.91 -21.65 -5.17
C ILE A 174 -15.77 -22.89 -5.44
N LYS A 175 -17.08 -22.86 -5.19
CA LYS A 175 -17.99 -24.01 -5.36
C LYS A 175 -18.20 -24.31 -6.84
N ASP A 176 -18.34 -23.28 -7.67
CA ASP A 176 -18.43 -23.42 -9.12
C ASP A 176 -17.16 -24.05 -9.68
N PHE A 177 -16.00 -23.50 -9.34
CA PHE A 177 -14.71 -24.02 -9.80
C PHE A 177 -14.47 -25.46 -9.34
N ARG A 178 -14.81 -25.77 -8.07
CA ARG A 178 -14.80 -27.13 -7.52
C ARG A 178 -15.72 -28.08 -8.30
N LYS A 179 -16.92 -27.63 -8.65
CA LYS A 179 -17.89 -28.45 -9.38
C LYS A 179 -17.40 -28.77 -10.78
N VAL A 180 -16.77 -27.82 -11.46
CA VAL A 180 -16.15 -28.06 -12.77
C VAL A 180 -14.99 -29.05 -12.65
N LEU A 181 -14.11 -28.88 -11.66
CA LEU A 181 -13.03 -29.85 -11.37
C LEU A 181 -13.55 -31.27 -11.13
N GLN A 182 -14.67 -31.42 -10.44
CA GLN A 182 -15.31 -32.72 -10.22
C GLN A 182 -15.94 -33.27 -11.50
N TYR A 183 -16.56 -32.42 -12.31
CA TYR A 183 -17.18 -32.82 -13.58
C TYR A 183 -16.14 -33.33 -14.58
N ILE A 184 -15.07 -32.57 -14.83
CA ILE A 184 -14.01 -32.95 -15.77
C ILE A 184 -13.24 -34.21 -15.33
N SER A 185 -13.25 -34.53 -14.03
CA SER A 185 -12.64 -35.74 -13.49
C SER A 185 -13.51 -37.00 -13.68
N ASN A 186 -14.81 -36.81 -13.91
CA ASN A 186 -15.82 -37.87 -13.93
C ASN A 186 -16.59 -37.81 -15.25
N ASP A 187 -17.84 -37.33 -15.21
CA ASP A 187 -18.80 -37.39 -16.32
C ASP A 187 -18.33 -36.63 -17.58
N GLY A 188 -17.60 -35.53 -17.40
CA GLY A 188 -17.08 -34.69 -18.48
C GLY A 188 -15.75 -35.15 -19.08
N LYS A 189 -15.17 -36.24 -18.57
CA LYS A 189 -13.80 -36.63 -18.93
C LYS A 189 -13.63 -36.88 -20.43
N GLU A 190 -14.55 -37.61 -21.04
CA GLU A 190 -14.46 -37.96 -22.47
C GLU A 190 -14.55 -36.71 -23.36
N GLU A 191 -15.47 -35.80 -23.03
CA GLU A 191 -15.64 -34.52 -23.74
C GLU A 191 -14.37 -33.67 -23.67
N ILE A 192 -13.76 -33.57 -22.48
CA ILE A 192 -12.53 -32.79 -22.26
C ILE A 192 -11.35 -33.43 -22.99
N GLU A 193 -11.20 -34.76 -22.90
CA GLU A 193 -10.13 -35.49 -23.60
C GLU A 193 -10.20 -35.29 -25.12
N GLU A 194 -11.40 -35.26 -25.69
CA GLU A 194 -11.62 -35.07 -27.13
C GLU A 194 -11.25 -33.66 -27.61
N HIS A 195 -11.62 -32.62 -26.88
CA HIS A 195 -11.52 -31.23 -27.36
C HIS A 195 -10.31 -30.46 -26.82
N TYR A 196 -9.81 -30.80 -25.63
CA TYR A 196 -8.77 -30.04 -24.93
C TYR A 196 -7.57 -30.90 -24.51
N GLY A 197 -7.67 -32.22 -24.66
CA GLY A 197 -6.62 -33.17 -24.32
C GLY A 197 -6.74 -33.75 -22.93
N ARG A 198 -5.80 -34.63 -22.59
CA ARG A 198 -5.90 -35.47 -21.40
C ARG A 198 -5.56 -34.73 -20.11
N VAL A 199 -6.44 -34.83 -19.12
CA VAL A 199 -6.27 -34.30 -17.76
C VAL A 199 -6.05 -35.46 -16.77
N SER A 200 -4.99 -35.40 -15.97
CA SER A 200 -4.71 -36.43 -14.96
C SER A 200 -5.58 -36.26 -13.71
N PRO A 201 -6.25 -37.33 -13.21
CA PRO A 201 -6.98 -37.29 -11.93
C PRO A 201 -6.10 -36.89 -10.74
N SER A 202 -4.81 -37.25 -10.75
CA SER A 202 -3.89 -36.88 -9.67
C SER A 202 -3.65 -35.37 -9.60
N SER A 203 -3.60 -34.69 -10.76
CA SER A 203 -3.42 -33.24 -10.85
C SER A 203 -4.68 -32.50 -10.42
N ILE A 204 -5.87 -32.99 -10.83
CA ILE A 204 -7.16 -32.46 -10.35
C ILE A 204 -7.22 -32.55 -8.81
N GLY A 205 -6.86 -33.71 -8.25
CA GLY A 205 -6.83 -33.90 -6.80
C GLY A 205 -5.85 -32.96 -6.08
N ALA A 206 -4.75 -32.56 -6.72
CA ALA A 206 -3.83 -31.57 -6.18
C ALA A 206 -4.42 -30.15 -6.20
N ILE A 207 -5.06 -29.74 -7.30
CA ILE A 207 -5.76 -28.45 -7.41
C ILE A 207 -6.88 -28.36 -6.37
N MET A 208 -7.65 -29.43 -6.21
CA MET A 208 -8.71 -29.51 -5.20
C MET A 208 -8.19 -29.31 -3.77
N ARG A 209 -7.03 -29.90 -3.42
CA ARG A 209 -6.40 -29.67 -2.11
C ARG A 209 -5.92 -28.24 -1.93
N ALA A 210 -5.34 -27.63 -2.97
CA ALA A 210 -4.93 -26.23 -2.93
C ALA A 210 -6.13 -25.29 -2.70
N LEU A 211 -7.28 -25.57 -3.35
CA LEU A 211 -8.52 -24.83 -3.12
C LEU A 211 -9.02 -24.94 -1.67
N ILE A 212 -8.96 -26.14 -1.07
CA ILE A 212 -9.35 -26.33 0.33
C ILE A 212 -8.46 -25.49 1.26
N THR A 213 -7.15 -25.43 1.01
CA THR A 213 -6.22 -24.64 1.83
C THR A 213 -6.54 -23.14 1.85
N ILE A 214 -7.00 -22.56 0.73
CA ILE A 214 -7.41 -21.14 0.71
C ILE A 214 -8.82 -20.94 1.29
N GLU A 215 -9.72 -21.91 1.12
CA GLU A 215 -11.07 -21.90 1.71
C GLU A 215 -11.00 -21.96 3.24
N GLU A 216 -10.06 -22.72 3.81
CA GLU A 216 -9.76 -22.73 5.25
C GLU A 216 -9.31 -21.36 5.78
N GLN A 217 -8.80 -20.48 4.91
CA GLN A 217 -8.48 -19.08 5.22
C GLN A 217 -9.65 -18.12 4.93
N GLY A 218 -10.86 -18.61 4.64
CA GLY A 218 -12.05 -17.79 4.43
C GLY A 218 -12.15 -17.16 3.03
N ALA A 219 -11.46 -17.73 2.03
CA ALA A 219 -11.57 -17.25 0.65
C ALA A 219 -12.98 -17.43 0.05
N ASP A 220 -13.84 -18.24 0.64
CA ASP A 220 -15.24 -18.43 0.25
C ASP A 220 -16.11 -17.19 0.46
N VAL A 221 -15.76 -16.33 1.43
CA VAL A 221 -16.45 -15.06 1.67
C VAL A 221 -16.05 -14.01 0.62
N PHE A 222 -14.80 -14.10 0.15
CA PHE A 222 -14.20 -13.20 -0.83
C PHE A 222 -14.62 -13.53 -2.27
N PHE A 223 -14.64 -14.81 -2.65
CA PHE A 223 -15.02 -15.21 -4.01
C PHE A 223 -16.54 -15.24 -4.21
N GLY A 224 -17.06 -14.39 -5.09
CA GLY A 224 -18.47 -14.38 -5.47
C GLY A 224 -18.97 -13.02 -5.96
N GLU A 225 -20.29 -12.91 -6.12
CA GLU A 225 -20.96 -11.70 -6.57
C GLU A 225 -21.62 -10.90 -5.43
N THR A 226 -21.89 -9.60 -5.60
CA THR A 226 -21.41 -8.75 -6.69
C THR A 226 -19.90 -8.49 -6.54
N SER A 227 -19.13 -8.63 -7.62
CA SER A 227 -17.71 -8.31 -7.60
C SER A 227 -17.48 -6.80 -7.49
N PHE A 228 -16.32 -6.44 -6.96
CA PHE A 228 -15.95 -5.06 -6.72
C PHE A 228 -15.52 -4.36 -8.01
N ASP A 229 -15.97 -3.12 -8.21
CA ASP A 229 -15.52 -2.25 -9.30
C ASP A 229 -14.40 -1.33 -8.80
N VAL A 230 -13.22 -1.43 -9.42
CA VAL A 230 -12.05 -0.61 -9.04
C VAL A 230 -12.25 0.88 -9.22
N ASP A 231 -13.18 1.30 -10.08
CA ASP A 231 -13.52 2.71 -10.27
C ASP A 231 -14.18 3.30 -9.01
N ASP A 232 -14.83 2.47 -8.16
CA ASP A 232 -15.40 2.91 -6.88
C ASP A 232 -14.35 3.44 -5.90
N LEU A 233 -13.07 3.06 -6.07
CA LEU A 233 -11.95 3.59 -5.26
C LEU A 233 -11.61 5.04 -5.61
N THR A 234 -12.03 5.53 -6.78
CA THR A 234 -11.60 6.84 -7.33
C THR A 234 -12.59 7.97 -7.06
N ARG A 235 -13.58 7.72 -6.19
CA ARG A 235 -14.65 8.69 -5.89
C ARG A 235 -14.11 9.97 -5.25
N ILE A 236 -14.76 11.08 -5.59
CA ILE A 236 -14.54 12.42 -5.04
C ILE A 236 -15.88 12.92 -4.50
N ASP A 237 -15.87 13.54 -3.33
CA ASP A 237 -17.07 14.10 -2.70
C ASP A 237 -17.52 15.43 -3.34
N GLU A 238 -18.64 15.97 -2.86
CA GLU A 238 -19.19 17.24 -3.34
C GLU A 238 -18.31 18.46 -3.06
N ASN A 239 -17.35 18.35 -2.13
CA ASN A 239 -16.41 19.41 -1.76
C ASN A 239 -15.08 19.31 -2.54
N GLY A 240 -14.95 18.32 -3.43
CA GLY A 240 -13.73 18.07 -4.19
C GLY A 240 -12.66 17.27 -3.45
N MET A 241 -12.99 16.68 -2.29
CA MET A 241 -12.09 15.81 -1.55
C MET A 241 -12.15 14.37 -2.08
N GLY A 242 -10.98 13.74 -2.24
CA GLY A 242 -10.91 12.33 -2.61
C GLY A 242 -11.35 11.44 -1.46
N TYR A 243 -12.11 10.39 -1.72
CA TYR A 243 -12.51 9.44 -0.68
C TYR A 243 -11.29 8.71 -0.10
N ILE A 244 -11.28 8.52 1.22
CA ILE A 244 -10.33 7.66 1.92
C ILE A 244 -11.03 6.32 2.18
N ASN A 245 -10.77 5.36 1.30
CA ASN A 245 -11.27 3.99 1.41
C ASN A 245 -10.43 3.24 2.44
N ILE A 246 -11.03 2.78 3.54
CA ILE A 246 -10.35 2.07 4.62
C ILE A 246 -10.74 0.60 4.54
N LEU A 247 -9.85 -0.22 4.01
CA LEU A 247 -10.00 -1.67 4.00
C LEU A 247 -9.55 -2.24 5.34
N ARG A 248 -10.51 -2.75 6.11
CA ARG A 248 -10.28 -3.35 7.41
C ARG A 248 -9.74 -4.76 7.26
N LEU A 249 -8.62 -5.03 7.94
CA LEU A 249 -7.85 -6.28 7.80
C LEU A 249 -7.34 -6.80 9.14
N ASP A 250 -7.88 -6.32 10.26
CA ASP A 250 -7.43 -6.74 11.60
C ASP A 250 -7.69 -8.23 11.88
N ASP A 251 -8.73 -8.83 11.28
CA ASP A 251 -8.98 -10.27 11.35
C ASP A 251 -8.23 -11.10 10.29
N ILE A 252 -7.62 -10.43 9.30
CA ILE A 252 -6.89 -11.04 8.18
C ILE A 252 -5.39 -11.22 8.47
N GLN A 253 -4.85 -10.59 9.53
CA GLN A 253 -3.44 -10.78 9.94
C GLN A 253 -3.04 -12.26 10.09
N SER A 254 -3.98 -13.10 10.55
CA SER A 254 -3.78 -14.54 10.72
C SER A 254 -3.97 -15.36 9.43
N LYS A 255 -4.29 -14.70 8.30
CA LYS A 255 -4.68 -15.29 7.00
C LYS A 255 -3.85 -14.68 5.85
N PRO A 256 -2.51 -14.73 5.92
CA PRO A 256 -1.60 -14.04 4.99
C PRO A 256 -1.73 -14.47 3.52
N LYS A 257 -2.13 -15.72 3.23
CA LYS A 257 -2.36 -16.14 1.84
C LYS A 257 -3.61 -15.50 1.27
N LEU A 258 -4.70 -15.41 2.04
CA LEU A 258 -5.91 -14.69 1.61
C LEU A 258 -5.58 -13.21 1.36
N PHE A 259 -4.84 -12.58 2.26
CA PHE A 259 -4.41 -11.19 2.10
C PHE A 259 -3.61 -10.99 0.82
N SER A 260 -2.55 -11.77 0.62
CA SER A 260 -1.69 -11.66 -0.57
C SER A 260 -2.46 -11.95 -1.87
N THR A 261 -3.43 -12.87 -1.81
CA THR A 261 -4.34 -13.18 -2.92
C THR A 261 -5.21 -11.99 -3.30
N PHE A 262 -5.87 -11.39 -2.32
CA PHE A 262 -6.68 -10.19 -2.50
C PHE A 262 -5.83 -9.03 -3.03
N MET A 263 -4.67 -8.77 -2.41
CA MET A 263 -3.74 -7.72 -2.80
C MET A 263 -3.36 -7.82 -4.26
N LEU A 264 -2.96 -9.01 -4.69
CA LEU A 264 -2.54 -9.19 -6.06
C LEU A 264 -3.71 -9.04 -7.04
N CYS A 265 -4.88 -9.55 -6.70
CA CYS A 265 -6.09 -9.36 -7.49
C CYS A 265 -6.43 -7.88 -7.66
N LEU A 266 -6.50 -7.13 -6.56
CA LEU A 266 -6.79 -5.71 -6.59
C LEU A 266 -5.81 -4.95 -7.48
N LEU A 267 -4.50 -5.19 -7.31
CA LEU A 267 -3.48 -4.52 -8.10
C LEU A 267 -3.52 -4.90 -9.59
N ALA A 268 -3.86 -6.16 -9.89
CA ALA A 268 -4.04 -6.64 -11.26
C ALA A 268 -5.26 -5.99 -11.91
N GLU A 269 -6.39 -5.93 -11.20
CA GLU A 269 -7.64 -5.35 -11.69
C GLU A 269 -7.50 -3.84 -11.93
N ILE A 270 -6.85 -3.12 -11.01
CA ILE A 270 -6.51 -1.71 -11.21
C ILE A 270 -5.64 -1.55 -12.47
N TYR A 271 -4.64 -2.41 -12.66
CA TYR A 271 -3.77 -2.34 -13.83
C TYR A 271 -4.48 -2.67 -15.15
N SER A 272 -5.43 -3.61 -15.16
CA SER A 272 -6.21 -3.94 -16.37
C SER A 272 -7.23 -2.88 -16.72
N THR A 273 -7.87 -2.29 -15.70
CA THR A 273 -9.09 -1.48 -15.88
C THR A 273 -8.78 0.01 -15.96
N PHE A 274 -7.81 0.53 -15.19
CA PHE A 274 -7.50 1.96 -15.23
C PHE A 274 -6.87 2.35 -16.58
N PRO A 275 -7.24 3.52 -17.14
CA PRO A 275 -6.62 4.04 -18.34
C PRO A 275 -5.15 4.42 -18.09
N GLU A 276 -4.33 4.38 -19.13
CA GLU A 276 -2.98 4.96 -19.08
C GLU A 276 -3.08 6.47 -18.86
N GLN A 277 -2.38 6.96 -17.84
CA GLN A 277 -2.29 8.36 -17.47
C GLN A 277 -0.97 8.95 -17.95
N GLY A 278 -1.05 10.10 -18.63
CA GLY A 278 0.12 10.92 -18.95
C GLY A 278 0.63 11.69 -17.73
N ASP A 279 1.22 12.86 -17.97
CA ASP A 279 1.55 13.79 -16.87
C ASP A 279 0.30 14.58 -16.45
N SER A 280 -0.55 13.96 -15.61
CA SER A 280 -1.79 14.53 -15.06
C SER A 280 -1.56 15.53 -13.91
N GLY A 281 -0.31 15.70 -13.46
CA GLY A 281 0.04 16.58 -12.33
C GLY A 281 -0.37 16.09 -10.94
N ARG A 282 -1.16 14.99 -10.84
CA ARG A 282 -1.54 14.31 -9.59
C ARG A 282 -1.82 12.82 -9.84
N PRO A 283 -1.63 11.93 -8.86
CA PRO A 283 -2.04 10.53 -8.98
C PRO A 283 -3.57 10.40 -9.10
N GLU A 284 -4.01 9.29 -9.70
CA GLU A 284 -5.42 8.89 -9.77
C GLU A 284 -5.87 8.21 -8.47
N LEU A 285 -4.99 7.40 -7.88
CA LEU A 285 -5.21 6.68 -6.63
C LEU A 285 -3.89 6.51 -5.89
N VAL A 286 -3.91 6.60 -4.56
CA VAL A 286 -2.77 6.22 -3.72
C VAL A 286 -3.17 5.11 -2.76
N ILE A 287 -2.42 4.01 -2.76
CA ILE A 287 -2.65 2.85 -1.91
C ILE A 287 -1.58 2.83 -0.81
N PHE A 288 -2.00 2.79 0.45
CA PHE A 288 -1.11 2.55 1.59
C PHE A 288 -1.32 1.15 2.13
N ILE A 289 -0.21 0.43 2.27
CA ILE A 289 -0.17 -0.92 2.79
C ILE A 289 0.46 -0.87 4.18
N ASP A 290 -0.36 -0.90 5.24
CA ASP A 290 0.17 -1.05 6.60
C ASP A 290 0.72 -2.47 6.80
N GLU A 291 1.73 -2.59 7.67
CA GLU A 291 2.46 -3.83 7.93
C GLU A 291 2.83 -4.62 6.65
N ALA A 292 3.48 -3.94 5.70
CA ALA A 292 3.82 -4.47 4.39
C ALA A 292 4.59 -5.80 4.41
N HIS A 293 5.27 -6.14 5.51
CA HIS A 293 5.94 -7.44 5.68
C HIS A 293 5.00 -8.64 5.50
N LEU A 294 3.70 -8.48 5.85
CA LEU A 294 2.69 -9.53 5.71
C LEU A 294 2.42 -9.92 4.25
N ILE A 295 2.70 -9.03 3.30
CA ILE A 295 2.61 -9.35 1.87
C ILE A 295 3.82 -10.18 1.43
N PHE A 296 5.01 -9.84 1.92
CA PHE A 296 6.26 -10.35 1.36
C PHE A 296 6.76 -11.64 2.03
N GLU A 297 6.53 -11.83 3.33
CA GLU A 297 7.09 -12.96 4.08
C GLU A 297 6.53 -14.32 3.66
N GLU A 298 5.24 -14.39 3.32
CA GLU A 298 4.56 -15.64 2.94
C GLU A 298 4.27 -15.76 1.44
N ALA A 299 4.66 -14.77 0.64
CA ALA A 299 4.45 -14.82 -0.80
C ALA A 299 5.35 -15.84 -1.48
N SER A 300 4.76 -16.66 -2.35
CA SER A 300 5.53 -17.53 -3.25
C SER A 300 6.43 -16.68 -4.17
N LYS A 301 7.53 -17.26 -4.69
CA LYS A 301 8.42 -16.56 -5.63
C LYS A 301 7.67 -16.00 -6.85
N ALA A 302 6.69 -16.75 -7.35
CA ALA A 302 5.87 -16.33 -8.47
C ALA A 302 4.98 -15.12 -8.13
N LEU A 303 4.47 -15.07 -6.89
CA LEU A 303 3.68 -13.96 -6.36
C LEU A 303 4.54 -12.71 -6.16
N LEU A 304 5.72 -12.85 -5.55
CA LEU A 304 6.69 -11.75 -5.39
C LEU A 304 7.08 -11.11 -6.73
N SER A 305 7.44 -11.93 -7.72
CA SER A 305 7.79 -11.43 -9.05
C SER A 305 6.63 -10.70 -9.74
N GLN A 306 5.38 -11.15 -9.50
CA GLN A 306 4.21 -10.47 -10.02
C GLN A 306 3.98 -9.12 -9.34
N ILE A 307 4.14 -9.05 -8.00
CA ILE A 307 4.03 -7.79 -7.25
C ILE A 307 5.08 -6.79 -7.73
N GLU A 308 6.33 -7.22 -7.88
CA GLU A 308 7.42 -6.39 -8.43
C GLU A 308 7.08 -5.84 -9.82
N THR A 309 6.52 -6.69 -10.68
CA THR A 309 6.12 -6.31 -12.03
C THR A 309 5.00 -5.26 -11.99
N ILE A 310 3.98 -5.47 -11.16
CA ILE A 310 2.87 -4.51 -11.06
C ILE A 310 3.33 -3.19 -10.46
N VAL A 311 4.15 -3.19 -9.40
CA VAL A 311 4.71 -1.95 -8.83
C VAL A 311 5.43 -1.14 -9.91
N LYS A 312 6.21 -1.79 -10.79
CA LYS A 312 6.90 -1.09 -11.90
C LYS A 312 5.94 -0.50 -12.94
N LEU A 313 4.81 -1.15 -13.21
CA LEU A 313 3.91 -0.79 -14.30
C LEU A 313 2.76 0.14 -13.86
N ILE A 314 2.22 -0.04 -12.67
CA ILE A 314 0.98 0.63 -12.21
C ILE A 314 1.12 2.15 -12.12
N ARG A 315 2.36 2.65 -12.03
CA ARG A 315 2.64 4.08 -12.11
C ARG A 315 2.11 4.73 -13.40
N SER A 316 2.12 4.01 -14.52
CA SER A 316 1.60 4.52 -15.79
C SER A 316 0.08 4.69 -15.78
N LYS A 317 -0.61 4.04 -14.84
CA LYS A 317 -2.03 4.24 -14.53
C LYS A 317 -2.31 5.39 -13.57
N GLY A 318 -1.26 6.13 -13.18
CA GLY A 318 -1.38 7.21 -12.18
C GLY A 318 -1.47 6.71 -10.74
N VAL A 319 -1.16 5.44 -10.45
CA VAL A 319 -1.33 4.87 -9.10
C VAL A 319 -0.04 4.91 -8.30
N GLY A 320 -0.14 5.35 -7.04
CA GLY A 320 0.94 5.28 -6.04
C GLY A 320 0.76 4.12 -5.08
N ILE A 321 1.85 3.47 -4.68
CA ILE A 321 1.83 2.42 -3.65
C ILE A 321 2.82 2.79 -2.55
N PHE A 322 2.36 2.86 -1.31
CA PHE A 322 3.15 3.22 -0.16
C PHE A 322 3.22 2.04 0.81
N PHE A 323 4.41 1.50 0.99
CA PHE A 323 4.65 0.42 1.95
C PHE A 323 4.94 1.01 3.32
N VAL A 324 4.18 0.61 4.31
CA VAL A 324 4.38 1.01 5.70
C VAL A 324 4.82 -0.21 6.49
N THR A 325 6.01 -0.16 7.08
CA THR A 325 6.61 -1.32 7.75
C THR A 325 7.48 -0.90 8.93
N GLN A 326 7.85 -1.84 9.80
CA GLN A 326 8.77 -1.55 10.90
C GLN A 326 10.22 -1.44 10.43
N ASN A 327 10.63 -2.34 9.53
CA ASN A 327 11.98 -2.41 9.03
C ASN A 327 11.99 -2.30 7.49
N PRO A 328 12.77 -1.37 6.90
CA PRO A 328 12.89 -1.26 5.45
C PRO A 328 13.28 -2.55 4.74
N ALA A 329 14.04 -3.42 5.41
CA ALA A 329 14.48 -4.70 4.85
C ALA A 329 13.35 -5.73 4.68
N ASP A 330 12.15 -5.46 5.20
CA ASP A 330 10.97 -6.31 4.99
C ASP A 330 10.40 -6.14 3.57
N VAL A 331 10.82 -5.10 2.84
CA VAL A 331 10.47 -4.86 1.43
C VAL A 331 11.61 -5.37 0.54
N PRO A 332 11.33 -6.21 -0.48
CA PRO A 332 12.35 -6.70 -1.41
C PRO A 332 13.13 -5.56 -2.09
N GLU A 333 14.43 -5.74 -2.31
CA GLU A 333 15.32 -4.72 -2.90
C GLU A 333 14.81 -4.20 -4.26
N ASP A 334 14.29 -5.11 -5.09
CA ASP A 334 13.72 -4.77 -6.40
C ASP A 334 12.48 -3.86 -6.29
N VAL A 335 11.69 -3.97 -5.21
CA VAL A 335 10.57 -3.07 -4.91
C VAL A 335 11.08 -1.79 -4.26
N LEU A 336 11.98 -1.90 -3.28
CA LEU A 336 12.57 -0.77 -2.54
C LEU A 336 13.25 0.23 -3.49
N SER A 337 13.88 -0.25 -4.56
CA SER A 337 14.50 0.57 -5.60
C SER A 337 13.51 1.40 -6.43
N GLN A 338 12.22 1.06 -6.42
CA GLN A 338 11.17 1.79 -7.12
C GLN A 338 10.52 2.89 -6.27
N LEU A 339 10.82 2.95 -4.97
CA LEU A 339 10.15 3.86 -4.03
C LEU A 339 10.77 5.26 -4.07
N GLY A 340 10.02 6.23 -4.60
CA GLY A 340 10.48 7.60 -4.77
C GLY A 340 10.44 8.45 -3.50
N MET A 341 9.46 8.22 -2.63
CA MET A 341 9.39 8.88 -1.33
C MET A 341 9.89 7.94 -0.22
N LYS A 342 10.73 8.45 0.68
CA LYS A 342 11.10 7.72 1.90
C LYS A 342 10.89 8.61 3.12
N VAL A 343 10.06 8.13 4.05
CA VAL A 343 9.85 8.72 5.37
C VAL A 343 10.25 7.71 6.43
N GLN A 344 11.33 7.99 7.13
CA GLN A 344 11.91 7.04 8.08
C GLN A 344 11.92 7.62 9.48
N HIS A 345 11.06 7.04 10.30
CA HIS A 345 10.98 7.26 11.74
C HIS A 345 12.10 6.51 12.45
N ALA A 346 12.22 6.77 13.75
CA ALA A 346 13.26 6.18 14.60
C ALA A 346 13.33 4.65 14.49
N LEU A 347 14.56 4.12 14.47
CA LEU A 347 14.87 2.71 14.63
C LEU A 347 15.42 2.46 16.04
N ARG A 348 15.19 1.25 16.56
CA ARG A 348 15.71 0.85 17.88
C ARG A 348 16.80 -0.20 17.69
N ALA A 349 17.94 0.01 18.36
CA ALA A 349 19.06 -0.92 18.32
C ALA A 349 19.23 -1.63 19.68
N PHE A 350 18.73 -2.86 19.80
CA PHE A 350 18.92 -3.68 21.01
C PHE A 350 20.06 -4.67 20.84
N THR A 351 20.29 -5.12 19.60
CA THR A 351 21.28 -6.14 19.27
C THR A 351 22.38 -5.60 18.35
N ALA A 352 23.47 -6.38 18.20
CA ALA A 352 24.49 -6.08 17.21
C ALA A 352 23.97 -6.20 15.77
N LYS A 353 22.96 -7.05 15.54
CA LYS A 353 22.29 -7.18 14.24
C LYS A 353 21.55 -5.89 13.91
N ASP A 354 20.82 -5.33 14.86
CA ASP A 354 20.06 -4.08 14.68
C ASP A 354 20.99 -2.91 14.33
N ARG A 355 22.13 -2.80 15.02
CA ARG A 355 23.13 -1.76 14.71
C ARG A 355 23.67 -1.87 13.28
N LYS A 356 23.89 -3.08 12.78
CA LYS A 356 24.30 -3.28 11.38
C LYS A 356 23.18 -2.93 10.40
N ALA A 357 21.94 -3.31 10.72
CA ALA A 357 20.78 -2.99 9.90
C ALA A 357 20.51 -1.48 9.82
N ILE A 358 20.72 -0.74 10.91
CA ILE A 358 20.59 0.74 10.94
C ILE A 358 21.64 1.38 10.03
N LYS A 359 22.90 0.92 10.07
CA LYS A 359 23.95 1.42 9.16
C LYS A 359 23.60 1.18 7.70
N LEU A 360 23.19 -0.04 7.36
CA LEU A 360 22.74 -0.36 6.01
C LEU A 360 21.51 0.47 5.60
N THR A 361 20.60 0.74 6.54
CA THR A 361 19.44 1.60 6.30
C THR A 361 19.86 3.03 6.01
N ALA A 362 20.83 3.59 6.74
CA ALA A 362 21.36 4.93 6.53
C ALA A 362 21.97 5.08 5.12
N GLU A 363 22.63 4.05 4.60
CA GLU A 363 23.21 4.02 3.25
C GLU A 363 22.17 4.13 2.11
N ASN A 364 20.87 3.91 2.41
CA ASN A 364 19.79 4.02 1.43
C ASN A 364 19.29 5.46 1.21
N TYR A 365 19.87 6.46 1.88
CA TYR A 365 19.48 7.87 1.84
C TYR A 365 20.55 8.74 1.16
N PRO A 366 20.18 9.91 0.60
CA PRO A 366 21.15 10.85 0.05
C PRO A 366 22.22 11.24 1.09
N LEU A 367 23.47 11.33 0.62
CA LEU A 367 24.58 11.82 1.43
C LEU A 367 24.34 13.29 1.83
N THR A 368 24.80 13.65 3.02
CA THR A 368 24.61 14.98 3.60
C THR A 368 25.73 15.28 4.58
N ASP A 369 26.14 16.55 4.65
CA ASP A 369 27.12 17.04 5.62
C ASP A 369 26.47 17.54 6.93
N HIS A 370 25.13 17.55 6.99
CA HIS A 370 24.37 18.13 8.11
C HIS A 370 24.04 17.15 9.22
N TYR A 371 24.04 15.85 8.92
CA TYR A 371 23.60 14.80 9.84
C TYR A 371 24.55 13.61 9.82
N ASP A 372 24.80 13.06 11.00
CA ASP A 372 25.22 11.66 11.09
C ASP A 372 23.98 10.77 11.04
N VAL A 373 23.73 10.15 9.88
CA VAL A 373 22.43 9.52 9.60
C VAL A 373 22.19 8.28 10.47
N ASP A 374 23.22 7.48 10.77
CA ASP A 374 23.04 6.28 11.58
C ASP A 374 22.75 6.63 13.06
N GLU A 375 23.39 7.66 13.61
CA GLU A 375 23.10 8.22 14.93
C GLU A 375 21.71 8.88 14.97
N LEU A 376 21.38 9.68 13.94
CA LEU A 376 20.09 10.36 13.83
C LEU A 376 18.93 9.37 13.83
N LEU A 377 19.02 8.28 13.06
CA LEU A 377 18.01 7.23 13.01
C LEU A 377 17.66 6.64 14.38
N THR A 378 18.58 6.68 15.35
CA THR A 378 18.34 6.16 16.71
C THR A 378 17.82 7.22 17.70
N SER A 379 18.00 8.51 17.39
CA SER A 379 17.72 9.63 18.28
C SER A 379 16.47 10.44 17.90
N LEU A 380 15.89 10.19 16.72
CA LEU A 380 14.62 10.81 16.28
C LEU A 380 13.52 10.73 17.36
N GLY A 381 12.87 11.87 17.60
CA GLY A 381 11.73 11.99 18.50
C GLY A 381 10.40 11.50 17.90
N ILE A 382 9.33 11.51 18.72
CA ILE A 382 7.98 11.17 18.24
C ILE A 382 7.46 12.28 17.33
N GLY A 383 7.03 11.91 16.13
CA GLY A 383 6.61 12.87 15.09
C GLY A 383 7.79 13.53 14.38
N GLU A 384 8.98 12.95 14.51
CA GLU A 384 10.15 13.31 13.71
C GLU A 384 10.55 12.15 12.80
N ALA A 385 11.02 12.47 11.60
CA ALA A 385 11.52 11.48 10.65
C ALA A 385 12.63 12.08 9.80
N ILE A 386 13.49 11.24 9.22
CA ILE A 386 14.26 11.66 8.05
C ILE A 386 13.40 11.49 6.80
N VAL A 387 13.42 12.49 5.93
CA VAL A 387 12.58 12.56 4.74
C VAL A 387 13.46 12.86 3.52
N THR A 388 13.18 12.12 2.45
CA THR A 388 13.60 12.48 1.09
C THR A 388 12.46 12.12 0.14
N VAL A 389 12.26 12.96 -0.87
CA VAL A 389 11.23 12.78 -1.90
C VAL A 389 11.89 12.93 -3.27
N LEU A 390 11.17 12.60 -4.34
CA LEU A 390 11.61 12.98 -5.67
C LEU A 390 11.14 14.39 -6.00
N ASN A 391 12.01 15.18 -6.59
CA ASN A 391 11.58 16.39 -7.28
C ASN A 391 10.87 16.03 -8.60
N GLU A 392 10.37 17.05 -9.28
CA GLU A 392 9.63 16.93 -10.53
C GLU A 392 10.42 16.25 -11.67
N LYS A 393 11.76 16.24 -11.59
CA LYS A 393 12.66 15.59 -12.55
C LYS A 393 13.03 14.16 -12.14
N GLY A 394 12.53 13.67 -11.00
CA GLY A 394 12.89 12.35 -10.48
C GLY A 394 14.23 12.28 -9.77
N ILE A 395 14.77 13.41 -9.34
CA ILE A 395 16.01 13.46 -8.56
C ILE A 395 15.62 13.51 -7.08
N PRO A 396 16.22 12.68 -6.20
CA PRO A 396 16.02 12.78 -4.77
C PRO A 396 16.33 14.17 -4.23
N THR A 397 15.49 14.68 -3.34
CA THR A 397 15.74 15.92 -2.60
C THR A 397 16.82 15.72 -1.54
N PRO A 398 17.49 16.78 -1.09
CA PRO A 398 18.38 16.72 0.07
C PRO A 398 17.70 16.05 1.26
N LEU A 399 18.43 15.19 1.97
CA LEU A 399 17.92 14.52 3.15
C LEU A 399 17.58 15.55 4.23
N ALA A 400 16.41 15.43 4.86
CA ALA A 400 15.97 16.35 5.90
C ALA A 400 15.50 15.62 7.15
N HIS A 401 16.10 15.92 8.30
CA HIS A 401 15.43 15.68 9.59
C HIS A 401 14.22 16.60 9.66
N THR A 402 13.03 16.02 9.83
CA THR A 402 11.77 16.72 9.65
C THR A 402 10.90 16.56 10.89
N LEU A 403 10.45 17.69 11.45
CA LEU A 403 9.33 17.72 12.38
C LEU A 403 8.04 17.64 11.56
N LEU A 404 7.39 16.48 11.59
CA LEU A 404 6.22 16.20 10.76
C LEU A 404 5.00 17.00 11.22
N THR A 405 4.11 17.34 10.28
CA THR A 405 2.80 17.91 10.60
C THR A 405 1.92 16.89 11.34
N ALA A 406 0.96 17.36 12.13
CA ALA A 406 0.00 16.49 12.82
C ALA A 406 -1.24 16.22 11.94
N PRO A 407 -1.83 15.01 12.01
CA PRO A 407 -3.17 14.74 11.49
C PRO A 407 -4.20 15.78 11.98
N SER A 408 -5.11 16.16 11.09
CA SER A 408 -6.26 17.03 11.33
C SER A 408 -7.48 16.25 11.81
N SER A 409 -7.56 14.96 11.50
CA SER A 409 -8.62 14.07 12.00
C SER A 409 -8.29 13.47 13.36
N ARG A 410 -9.25 12.72 13.92
CA ARG A 410 -9.09 12.02 15.19
C ARG A 410 -8.01 10.95 15.06
N MET A 411 -7.01 11.01 15.94
CA MET A 411 -5.90 10.04 15.94
C MET A 411 -6.27 8.70 16.59
N ASP A 412 -7.36 8.62 17.35
CA ASP A 412 -7.85 7.36 17.92
C ASP A 412 -9.03 6.81 17.11
N ILE A 413 -9.34 5.54 17.30
CA ILE A 413 -10.53 4.91 16.72
C ILE A 413 -11.82 5.63 17.15
N ILE A 414 -12.84 5.51 16.31
CA ILE A 414 -14.19 5.93 16.67
C ILE A 414 -14.71 5.12 17.86
N SER A 415 -15.50 5.76 18.72
CA SER A 415 -16.22 5.11 19.80
C SER A 415 -17.60 4.70 19.32
N GLU A 416 -18.08 3.53 19.72
CA GLU A 416 -19.52 3.23 19.72
C GLU A 416 -20.19 4.30 20.59
N THR A 417 -20.94 5.21 19.98
CA THR A 417 -21.70 6.24 20.69
C THR A 417 -23.16 6.13 20.32
#